data_AF-A0A8H4UPW6-F1
#
_entry.id   AF-A0A8H4UPW6-F1
#
_cell.length_a   1.000
_cell.length_b   1.000
_cell.length_c   1.000
_cell.angle_alpha   90.00
_cell.angle_beta   90.00
_cell.angle_gamma   90.00
#
_symmetry.space_group_name_H-M   'P 1'
#
loop_
_entity.id
_entity.type
_entity.pdbx_description
1 polymer ?
#
loop_
_entity_poly.entity_id
_entity_poly.type
_entity_poly.pdbx_seq_one_letter_code
_entity_poly.pdbx_strand_id
1 'polypeptide(L)'
;MTSLHGLHEIRKPEVQFPVGESFCTAAAGWASKSLTGEFDVDETPMEAKIPATVLSELADKLIIDCKASKPSLRKASAIWALCLVKDCGELEGVQQRLRVFQAAFAGLLADRDEVVQETGSRGLSLVYEMGDQDLRDDLVRDLVGSFTGNGANMGGKVTGDTELFEPGALPTGEGKSVTTYKDIMNLASEVGDPSLVYRFMSLASNNAIWSSRAAFGRFGLSNVLSD
;
A
#
# COMPACT_ATOMS: atom_id res chain seq x y z
N MET A 1 14.77 10.91 -13.49
CA MET A 1 14.12 10.58 -12.21
C MET A 1 14.56 11.47 -11.05
N THR A 2 15.80 11.99 -11.00
CA THR A 2 16.29 12.86 -9.91
C THR A 2 15.42 14.09 -9.64
N SER A 3 14.91 14.75 -10.67
CA SER A 3 14.02 15.91 -10.51
C SER A 3 12.68 15.54 -9.87
N LEU A 4 12.09 14.39 -10.24
CA LEU A 4 10.87 13.88 -9.60
C LEU A 4 11.13 13.52 -8.14
N HIS A 5 12.29 12.92 -7.85
CA HIS A 5 12.67 12.55 -6.49
C HIS A 5 12.78 13.80 -5.59
N GLY A 6 13.31 14.92 -6.09
CA GLY A 6 13.35 16.19 -5.35
C GLY A 6 11.98 16.75 -4.93
N LEU A 7 10.88 16.29 -5.53
CA LEU A 7 9.53 16.76 -5.21
C LEU A 7 9.01 16.26 -3.85
N HIS A 8 9.75 15.38 -3.15
CA HIS A 8 9.45 15.04 -1.75
C HIS A 8 9.50 16.27 -0.82
N GLU A 9 10.12 17.39 -1.24
CA GLU A 9 10.10 18.64 -0.48
C GLU A 9 8.71 19.30 -0.45
N ILE A 10 7.84 18.99 -1.41
CA ILE A 10 6.46 19.46 -1.42
C ILE A 10 5.66 18.63 -0.42
N ARG A 11 5.48 19.17 0.79
CA ARG A 11 4.87 18.45 1.94
C ARG A 11 3.34 18.28 1.85
N LYS A 12 2.78 18.32 0.64
CA LYS A 12 1.35 18.09 0.37
C LYS A 12 1.18 16.66 -0.19
N PRO A 13 0.54 15.74 0.55
CA PRO A 13 0.34 14.35 0.10
C PRO A 13 -0.36 14.25 -1.25
N GLU A 14 -1.29 15.16 -1.55
CA GLU A 14 -2.07 15.21 -2.79
C GLU A 14 -1.18 15.39 -4.03
N VAL A 15 -0.04 16.09 -3.86
CA VAL A 15 0.94 16.29 -4.93
C VAL A 15 1.78 15.02 -5.15
N GLN A 16 1.92 14.17 -4.14
CA GLN A 16 2.78 13.00 -4.26
C GLN A 16 2.15 11.87 -5.10
N PHE A 17 0.83 11.79 -5.18
CA PHE A 17 0.14 10.84 -6.05
C PHE A 17 0.46 11.02 -7.55
N PRO A 18 0.29 12.21 -8.17
CA PRO A 18 0.67 12.40 -9.58
C PRO A 18 2.19 12.29 -9.80
N VAL A 19 3.01 12.57 -8.78
CA VAL A 19 4.46 12.30 -8.86
C VAL A 19 4.74 10.80 -8.89
N GLY A 20 4.04 10.00 -8.09
CA GLY A 20 4.11 8.54 -8.10
C GLY A 20 3.73 7.96 -9.47
N GLU A 21 2.67 8.44 -10.09
CA GLU A 21 2.31 8.04 -11.47
C GLU A 21 3.37 8.45 -12.48
N SER A 22 3.94 9.65 -12.33
CA SER A 22 5.04 10.11 -13.19
C SER A 22 6.25 9.19 -13.09
N PHE A 23 6.53 8.64 -11.90
CA PHE A 23 7.55 7.61 -11.71
C PHE A 23 7.20 6.32 -12.43
N CYS A 24 5.96 5.83 -12.32
CA CYS A 24 5.49 4.62 -13.00
C CYS A 24 5.60 4.77 -14.53
N THR A 25 5.08 5.87 -15.07
CA THR A 25 5.16 6.19 -16.50
C THR A 25 6.61 6.35 -16.96
N ALA A 26 7.48 7.00 -16.18
CA ALA A 26 8.89 7.13 -16.55
C ALA A 26 9.66 5.80 -16.50
N ALA A 27 9.25 4.87 -15.65
CA ALA A 27 9.93 3.59 -15.43
C ALA A 27 9.42 2.45 -16.30
N ALA A 28 8.15 2.47 -16.69
CA ALA A 28 7.47 1.39 -17.41
C ALA A 28 6.77 1.85 -18.70
N GLY A 29 6.66 3.15 -18.95
CA GLY A 29 5.97 3.68 -20.13
C GLY A 29 4.54 3.19 -20.20
N TRP A 30 4.12 2.72 -21.38
CA TRP A 30 2.77 2.17 -21.62
C TRP A 30 2.50 0.83 -20.94
N ALA A 31 3.52 0.17 -20.38
CA ALA A 31 3.30 -1.01 -19.55
C ALA A 31 2.77 -0.65 -18.15
N SER A 32 2.78 0.63 -17.77
CA SER A 32 2.18 1.12 -16.53
C SER A 32 0.66 1.24 -16.66
N LYS A 33 -0.08 0.68 -15.70
CA LYS A 33 -1.54 0.84 -15.62
C LYS A 33 -2.00 2.27 -15.35
N SER A 34 -1.08 3.17 -14.96
CA SER A 34 -1.37 4.60 -14.80
C SER A 34 -1.83 5.28 -16.10
N LEU A 35 -1.50 4.70 -17.27
CA LEU A 35 -1.84 5.25 -18.58
C LEU A 35 -3.04 4.57 -19.26
N THR A 36 -3.60 3.50 -18.67
CA THR A 36 -4.64 2.68 -19.32
C THR A 36 -5.90 3.48 -19.67
N GLY A 37 -6.25 4.51 -18.87
CA GLY A 37 -7.39 5.39 -19.16
C GLY A 37 -7.08 6.62 -20.02
N GLU A 38 -5.80 6.87 -20.32
CA GLU A 38 -5.34 8.08 -21.04
C GLU A 38 -5.14 7.83 -22.55
N PHE A 39 -5.14 6.56 -22.97
CA PHE A 39 -5.00 6.18 -24.37
C PHE A 39 -6.37 6.10 -25.04
N ASP A 40 -6.90 7.27 -25.44
CA ASP A 40 -8.22 7.42 -26.07
C ASP A 40 -8.14 7.53 -27.61
N VAL A 41 -7.32 6.67 -28.23
CA VAL A 41 -7.17 6.60 -29.69
C VAL A 41 -7.16 5.15 -30.14
N ASP A 42 -7.71 4.89 -31.33
CA ASP A 42 -7.76 3.56 -31.94
C ASP A 42 -6.42 3.20 -32.61
N GLU A 43 -5.34 3.20 -31.81
CA GLU A 43 -3.98 2.84 -32.24
C GLU A 43 -3.33 1.84 -31.27
N THR A 44 -2.18 1.29 -31.62
CA THR A 44 -1.40 0.48 -30.67
C THR A 44 -0.44 1.41 -29.92
N PRO A 45 -0.43 1.39 -28.58
CA PRO A 45 0.54 2.19 -27.81
C PRO A 45 1.96 1.86 -28.25
N MET A 46 2.76 2.90 -28.52
CA MET A 46 4.14 2.71 -28.95
C MET A 46 4.94 2.03 -27.84
N GLU A 47 5.55 0.88 -28.11
CA GLU A 47 6.45 0.24 -27.15
C GLU A 47 7.68 1.13 -26.89
N ALA A 48 7.68 1.83 -25.75
CA ALA A 48 8.85 2.55 -25.30
C ALA A 48 9.93 1.53 -24.89
N LYS A 49 11.11 1.60 -25.51
CA LYS A 49 12.27 0.76 -25.13
C LYS A 49 12.90 1.28 -23.84
N ILE A 50 12.22 1.06 -22.71
CA ILE A 50 12.73 1.37 -21.38
C ILE A 50 13.45 0.14 -20.84
N PRO A 51 14.73 0.23 -20.41
CA PRO A 51 15.43 -0.91 -19.82
C PRO A 51 14.72 -1.40 -18.55
N ALA A 52 14.52 -2.71 -18.42
CA ALA A 52 13.89 -3.31 -17.24
C ALA A 52 14.62 -3.00 -15.91
N THR A 53 15.91 -2.66 -15.98
CA THR A 53 16.70 -2.22 -14.83
C THR A 53 16.20 -0.92 -14.24
N VAL A 54 15.61 -0.02 -15.04
CA VAL A 54 15.10 1.27 -14.56
C VAL A 54 13.98 1.09 -13.54
N LEU A 55 13.02 0.20 -13.83
CA LEU A 55 11.93 -0.12 -12.91
C LEU A 55 12.45 -0.80 -11.64
N SER A 56 13.40 -1.72 -11.80
CA SER A 56 14.05 -2.43 -10.70
C SER A 56 14.79 -1.47 -9.75
N GLU A 57 15.61 -0.56 -10.30
CA GLU A 57 16.37 0.44 -9.53
C GLU A 57 15.45 1.44 -8.83
N LEU A 58 14.36 1.86 -9.49
CA LEU A 58 13.35 2.71 -8.88
C LEU A 58 12.67 1.99 -7.70
N ALA A 59 12.24 0.74 -7.89
CA ALA A 59 11.62 -0.05 -6.83
C ALA A 59 12.55 -0.19 -5.61
N ASP A 60 13.81 -0.57 -5.83
CA ASP A 60 14.81 -0.67 -4.76
C ASP A 60 14.99 0.65 -4.02
N LYS A 61 15.07 1.75 -4.77
CA LYS A 61 15.23 3.09 -4.20
C LYS A 61 14.03 3.49 -3.33
N LEU A 62 12.80 3.30 -3.81
CA LEU A 62 11.59 3.66 -3.07
C LEU A 62 11.42 2.81 -1.80
N ILE A 63 11.74 1.52 -1.87
CA ILE A 63 11.76 0.61 -0.71
C ILE A 63 12.74 1.12 0.36
N ILE A 64 13.95 1.53 -0.04
CA ILE A 64 14.95 2.09 0.88
C ILE A 64 14.45 3.40 1.48
N ASP A 65 13.91 4.29 0.65
CA ASP A 65 13.47 5.63 1.08
C ASP A 65 12.21 5.59 1.97
N CYS A 66 11.43 4.50 1.96
CA CYS A 66 10.37 4.24 2.96
C CYS A 66 10.91 4.12 4.39
N LYS A 67 12.22 3.93 4.57
CA LYS A 67 12.89 3.90 5.89
C LYS A 67 13.67 5.18 6.17
N ALA A 68 13.51 6.22 5.34
CA ALA A 68 14.27 7.46 5.48
C ALA A 68 13.99 8.14 6.84
N SER A 69 15.06 8.70 7.43
CA SER A 69 14.97 9.50 8.65
C SER A 69 14.23 10.82 8.41
N LYS A 70 14.31 11.37 7.19
CA LYS A 70 13.60 12.59 6.78
C LYS A 70 12.10 12.29 6.58
N PRO A 71 11.20 12.88 7.39
CA PRO A 71 9.78 12.53 7.35
C PRO A 71 9.10 12.82 6.00
N SER A 72 9.47 13.91 5.33
CA SER A 72 8.89 14.25 4.02
C SER A 72 9.31 13.29 2.92
N LEU A 73 10.57 12.83 2.93
CA LEU A 73 11.05 11.80 2.00
C LEU A 73 10.37 10.46 2.27
N ARG A 74 10.28 10.06 3.54
CA ARG A 74 9.61 8.81 3.93
C ARG A 74 8.15 8.79 3.48
N LYS A 75 7.40 9.86 3.77
CA LYS A 75 6.00 9.99 3.36
C LYS A 75 5.82 9.97 1.85
N ALA A 76 6.61 10.76 1.12
CA ALA A 76 6.53 10.79 -0.33
C ALA A 76 6.86 9.41 -0.93
N SER A 77 7.91 8.76 -0.43
CA SER A 77 8.36 7.45 -0.92
C SER A 77 7.37 6.34 -0.63
N ALA A 78 6.69 6.38 0.52
CA ALA A 78 5.59 5.47 0.82
C ALA A 78 4.47 5.59 -0.23
N ILE A 79 4.04 6.83 -0.54
CA ILE A 79 3.00 7.09 -1.54
C ILE A 79 3.47 6.65 -2.93
N TRP A 80 4.71 6.96 -3.32
CA TRP A 80 5.27 6.56 -4.60
C TRP A 80 5.42 5.05 -4.72
N ALA A 81 5.82 4.36 -3.65
CA ALA A 81 5.89 2.90 -3.61
C ALA A 81 4.50 2.28 -3.78
N LEU A 82 3.48 2.85 -3.14
CA LEU A 82 2.09 2.42 -3.32
C LEU A 82 1.63 2.56 -4.78
N CYS A 83 1.89 3.71 -5.41
CA CYS A 83 1.62 3.91 -6.84
C CYS A 83 2.36 2.88 -7.69
N LEU A 84 3.64 2.61 -7.40
CA LEU A 84 4.45 1.66 -8.16
C LEU A 84 3.90 0.24 -8.08
N VAL A 85 3.50 -0.23 -6.89
CA VAL A 85 2.88 -1.55 -6.74
C VAL A 85 1.54 -1.60 -7.45
N LYS A 86 0.69 -0.58 -7.29
CA LYS A 86 -0.61 -0.52 -7.99
C LYS A 86 -0.46 -0.59 -9.52
N ASP A 87 0.41 0.25 -10.08
CA ASP A 87 0.43 0.51 -11.52
C ASP A 87 1.45 -0.35 -12.28
N CYS A 88 2.47 -0.87 -11.60
CA CYS A 88 3.54 -1.67 -12.18
C CYS A 88 3.70 -3.05 -11.50
N GLY A 89 2.78 -3.44 -10.61
CA GLY A 89 2.90 -4.65 -9.78
C GLY A 89 2.92 -5.98 -10.52
N GLU A 90 2.42 -6.05 -11.75
CA GLU A 90 2.47 -7.25 -12.61
C GLU A 90 3.78 -7.36 -13.40
N LEU A 91 4.57 -6.27 -13.44
CA LEU A 91 5.84 -6.25 -14.16
C LEU A 91 6.92 -6.95 -13.33
N GLU A 92 7.77 -7.73 -14.00
CA GLU A 92 8.80 -8.56 -13.38
C GLU A 92 9.68 -7.80 -12.37
N GLY A 93 10.03 -6.54 -12.70
CA GLY A 93 10.85 -5.69 -11.84
C GLY A 93 10.22 -5.40 -10.47
N VAL A 94 8.89 -5.36 -10.37
CA VAL A 94 8.16 -5.19 -9.11
C VAL A 94 7.79 -6.54 -8.50
N GLN A 95 7.37 -7.52 -9.31
CA GLN A 95 7.04 -8.88 -8.87
C GLN A 95 8.16 -9.53 -8.05
N GLN A 96 9.40 -9.46 -8.54
CA GLN A 96 10.57 -10.01 -7.84
C GLN A 96 10.86 -9.33 -6.47
N ARG A 97 10.22 -8.17 -6.21
CA ARG A 97 10.41 -7.35 -5.01
C ARG A 97 9.20 -7.32 -4.08
N LEU A 98 8.11 -8.05 -4.38
CA LEU A 98 6.89 -8.01 -3.57
C LEU A 98 7.14 -8.33 -2.09
N ARG A 99 7.99 -9.33 -1.79
CA ARG A 99 8.42 -9.64 -0.40
C ARG A 99 9.11 -8.46 0.29
N VAL A 100 9.92 -7.71 -0.46
CA VAL A 100 10.64 -6.55 0.09
C VAL A 100 9.71 -5.35 0.26
N PHE A 101 8.76 -5.16 -0.67
CA PHE A 101 7.68 -4.18 -0.53
C PHE A 101 6.79 -4.47 0.68
N GLN A 102 6.41 -5.73 0.90
CA GLN A 102 5.70 -6.16 2.11
C GLN A 102 6.45 -5.67 3.36
N ALA A 103 7.73 -6.01 3.50
CA ALA A 103 8.50 -5.64 4.68
C ALA A 103 8.61 -4.12 4.85
N ALA A 104 8.71 -3.38 3.75
CA ALA A 104 8.70 -1.92 3.77
C ALA A 104 7.35 -1.37 4.27
N PHE A 105 6.23 -1.81 3.69
CA PHE A 105 4.88 -1.35 4.07
C PHE A 105 4.48 -1.76 5.49
N ALA A 106 4.82 -2.98 5.91
CA ALA A 106 4.61 -3.42 7.29
C ALA A 106 5.38 -2.56 8.29
N GLY A 107 6.59 -2.13 7.94
CA GLY A 107 7.36 -1.16 8.74
C GLY A 107 6.72 0.23 8.86
N LEU A 108 5.79 0.59 7.96
CA LEU A 108 5.06 1.86 8.03
C LEU A 108 3.85 1.80 8.98
N LEU A 109 3.37 0.61 9.35
CA LEU A 109 2.16 0.46 10.19
C LEU A 109 2.29 1.09 11.58
N ALA A 110 3.52 1.31 12.05
CA ALA A 110 3.76 1.96 13.32
C ALA A 110 4.35 3.38 13.18
N ASP A 111 4.30 3.95 11.97
CA ASP A 111 4.60 5.37 11.81
C ASP A 111 3.57 6.20 12.58
N ARG A 112 3.98 7.38 13.06
CA ARG A 112 3.12 8.31 13.77
C ARG A 112 2.28 9.15 12.82
N ASP A 113 2.67 9.21 11.56
CA ASP A 113 1.95 9.94 10.53
C ASP A 113 0.84 9.06 9.93
N GLU A 114 -0.41 9.48 10.12
CA GLU A 114 -1.60 8.72 9.67
C GLU A 114 -1.57 8.39 8.18
N VAL A 115 -1.08 9.32 7.34
CA VAL A 115 -0.99 9.08 5.89
C VAL A 115 0.02 7.98 5.59
N VAL A 116 1.15 7.96 6.30
CA VAL A 116 2.19 6.94 6.12
C VAL A 116 1.68 5.57 6.60
N GLN A 117 1.04 5.53 7.77
CA GLN A 117 0.45 4.31 8.30
C GLN A 117 -0.62 3.75 7.37
N GLU A 118 -1.53 4.58 6.89
CA GLU A 118 -2.58 4.18 5.95
C GLU A 118 -2.02 3.74 4.60
N THR A 119 -0.98 4.42 4.10
CA THR A 119 -0.27 4.01 2.89
C THR A 119 0.35 2.62 3.08
N GLY A 120 0.92 2.34 4.25
CA GLY A 120 1.41 1.01 4.63
C GLY A 120 0.31 -0.05 4.62
N SER A 121 -0.84 0.26 5.22
CA SER A 121 -2.00 -0.63 5.23
C SER A 121 -2.47 -1.00 3.82
N ARG A 122 -2.71 0.01 2.98
CA ARG A 122 -3.15 -0.17 1.58
C ARG A 122 -2.09 -0.89 0.75
N GLY A 123 -0.81 -0.60 0.99
CA GLY A 123 0.31 -1.25 0.32
C GLY A 123 0.38 -2.75 0.62
N LEU A 124 0.15 -3.15 1.86
CA LEU A 124 0.07 -4.56 2.23
C LEU A 124 -1.11 -5.28 1.56
N SER A 125 -2.28 -4.63 1.47
CA SER A 125 -3.42 -5.20 0.74
C SER A 125 -3.09 -5.44 -0.74
N LEU A 126 -2.47 -4.47 -1.42
CA LEU A 126 -2.06 -4.64 -2.83
C LEU A 126 -1.02 -5.75 -3.00
N VAL A 127 -0.01 -5.81 -2.12
CA VAL A 127 1.01 -6.88 -2.18
C VAL A 127 0.39 -8.24 -1.90
N TYR A 128 -0.57 -8.33 -0.98
CA TYR A 128 -1.32 -9.57 -0.72
C TYR A 128 -2.10 -10.03 -1.96
N GLU A 129 -2.83 -9.11 -2.60
CA GLU A 129 -3.59 -9.40 -3.82
C GLU A 129 -2.68 -9.90 -4.96
N MET A 130 -1.51 -9.28 -5.12
CA MET A 130 -0.54 -9.61 -6.19
C MET A 130 0.36 -10.81 -5.87
N GLY A 131 0.42 -11.24 -4.61
CA GLY A 131 1.27 -12.32 -4.16
C GLY A 131 0.76 -13.71 -4.51
N ASP A 132 1.70 -14.64 -4.65
CA ASP A 132 1.41 -16.06 -4.68
C ASP A 132 0.97 -16.55 -3.27
N GLN A 133 0.52 -17.81 -3.20
CA GLN A 133 0.02 -18.38 -1.95
C GLN A 133 1.08 -18.36 -0.84
N ASP A 134 2.33 -18.67 -1.17
CA ASP A 134 3.44 -18.64 -0.22
C ASP A 134 3.67 -17.22 0.34
N LEU A 135 3.63 -16.19 -0.52
CA LEU A 135 3.74 -14.80 -0.09
C LEU A 135 2.56 -14.39 0.80
N ARG A 136 1.34 -14.81 0.46
CA ARG A 136 0.13 -14.52 1.25
C ARG A 136 0.18 -15.16 2.65
N ASP A 137 0.64 -16.41 2.73
CA ASP A 137 0.80 -17.12 4.00
C ASP A 137 1.89 -16.49 4.87
N ASP A 138 3.03 -16.11 4.26
CA ASP A 138 4.11 -15.37 4.93
C ASP A 138 3.62 -14.00 5.41
N LEU A 139 2.84 -13.29 4.61
CA LEU A 139 2.19 -12.02 4.96
C LEU A 139 1.34 -12.17 6.22
N VAL A 140 0.40 -13.11 6.22
CA VAL A 140 -0.47 -13.41 7.36
C VAL A 140 0.37 -13.71 8.60
N ARG A 141 1.39 -14.58 8.47
CA ARG A 141 2.25 -14.98 9.59
C ARG A 141 3.04 -13.81 10.15
N ASP A 142 3.67 -13.01 9.30
CA ASP A 142 4.50 -11.87 9.72
C ASP A 142 3.64 -10.76 10.33
N LEU A 143 2.43 -10.56 9.81
CA LEU A 143 1.44 -9.64 10.36
C LEU A 143 1.04 -10.11 11.77
N VAL A 144 0.59 -11.35 11.94
CA VAL A 144 0.27 -11.94 13.25
C VAL A 144 1.49 -11.92 14.20
N GLY A 145 2.68 -12.19 13.68
CA GLY A 145 3.95 -12.18 14.43
C GLY A 145 4.34 -10.78 14.93
N SER A 146 4.10 -9.75 14.12
CA SER A 146 4.33 -8.35 14.50
C SER A 146 3.41 -7.91 15.66
N PHE A 147 2.24 -8.53 15.79
CA PHE A 147 1.24 -8.23 16.82
C PHE A 147 1.37 -9.05 18.10
N THR A 148 1.89 -10.28 18.02
CA THR A 148 2.06 -11.15 19.19
C THR A 148 3.36 -10.92 19.96
N GLY A 149 4.24 -10.03 19.47
CA GLY A 149 5.50 -9.67 20.14
C GLY A 149 6.57 -10.76 20.14
N ASN A 150 6.35 -11.88 19.45
CA ASN A 150 7.27 -13.02 19.37
C ASN A 150 8.13 -13.05 18.08
N GLY A 151 7.97 -12.07 17.18
CA GLY A 151 8.75 -11.92 15.94
C GLY A 151 9.65 -10.69 15.92
N ALA A 152 10.82 -10.80 15.29
CA ALA A 152 11.88 -9.79 15.29
C ALA A 152 11.41 -8.40 14.82
N ASN A 153 11.46 -7.42 15.73
CA ASN A 153 11.59 -5.97 15.49
C ASN A 153 11.00 -5.43 14.16
N MET A 154 9.73 -5.70 13.89
CA MET A 154 8.95 -4.86 12.99
C MET A 154 8.65 -3.57 13.76
N GLY A 155 9.29 -2.49 13.33
CA GLY A 155 9.43 -1.27 14.11
C GLY A 155 8.09 -0.63 14.44
N GLY A 156 7.78 -0.59 15.74
CA GLY A 156 6.81 0.28 16.42
C GLY A 156 5.59 -0.46 16.96
N LYS A 157 5.30 -0.22 18.25
CA LYS A 157 4.26 -0.91 19.01
C LYS A 157 2.86 -0.45 18.57
N VAL A 158 2.26 -1.16 17.62
CA VAL A 158 0.79 -1.17 17.47
C VAL A 158 0.25 -2.13 18.53
N THR A 159 -0.46 -1.62 19.52
CA THR A 159 -1.08 -2.45 20.58
C THR A 159 -2.45 -2.92 20.10
N GLY A 160 -2.93 -4.07 20.58
CA GLY A 160 -4.24 -4.61 20.19
C GLY A 160 -5.43 -3.66 20.39
N ASP A 161 -5.26 -2.63 21.23
CA ASP A 161 -6.25 -1.61 21.54
C ASP A 161 -6.25 -0.40 20.56
N THR A 162 -5.45 -0.43 19.48
CA THR A 162 -5.51 0.64 18.47
C THR A 162 -6.88 0.63 17.80
N GLU A 163 -7.63 1.72 18.00
CA GLU A 163 -8.93 1.94 17.38
C GLU A 163 -8.77 2.13 15.86
N LEU A 164 -9.47 1.30 15.10
CA LEU A 164 -9.51 1.29 13.63
C LEU A 164 -10.81 1.81 13.06
N PHE A 165 -11.89 1.67 13.83
CA PHE A 165 -13.23 2.00 13.42
C PHE A 165 -13.90 2.76 14.54
N GLU A 166 -14.66 3.80 14.18
CA GLU A 166 -15.58 4.38 15.15
C GLU A 166 -16.63 3.34 15.57
N PRO A 167 -17.10 3.37 16.83
CA PRO A 167 -18.13 2.47 17.32
C PRO A 167 -19.36 2.46 16.40
N GLY A 168 -19.63 1.31 15.76
CA GLY A 168 -20.77 1.11 14.86
C GLY A 168 -20.44 1.07 13.37
N ALA A 169 -19.19 1.33 12.95
CA ALA A 169 -18.82 1.29 11.52
C ALA A 169 -18.80 -0.14 10.94
N LEU A 170 -18.53 -1.16 11.76
CA LEU A 170 -18.61 -2.57 11.40
C LEU A 170 -19.40 -3.35 12.47
N PRO A 171 -20.72 -3.56 12.30
CA PRO A 171 -21.52 -4.35 13.22
C PRO A 171 -21.33 -5.85 12.97
N THR A 172 -21.00 -6.63 14.00
CA THR A 172 -20.84 -8.10 13.92
C THR A 172 -22.10 -8.88 14.30
N GLY A 173 -23.22 -8.19 14.53
CA GLY A 173 -24.39 -8.77 15.20
C GLY A 173 -24.19 -8.86 16.72
N GLU A 174 -25.26 -8.97 17.49
CA GLU A 174 -25.27 -8.93 18.97
C GLU A 174 -24.95 -7.59 19.65
N GLY A 175 -24.92 -6.48 18.90
CA GLY A 175 -24.67 -5.14 19.47
C GLY A 175 -23.20 -4.85 19.79
N LYS A 176 -22.27 -5.69 19.31
CA LYS A 176 -20.82 -5.43 19.30
C LYS A 176 -20.41 -4.89 17.93
N SER A 177 -19.43 -3.99 17.93
CA SER A 177 -18.82 -3.46 16.72
C SER A 177 -17.32 -3.73 16.77
N VAL A 178 -16.75 -4.06 15.62
CA VAL A 178 -15.29 -4.22 15.47
C VAL A 178 -14.69 -2.82 15.50
N THR A 179 -14.09 -2.44 16.63
CA THR A 179 -13.48 -1.12 16.80
C THR A 179 -11.96 -1.17 16.83
N THR A 180 -11.37 -2.33 17.15
CA THR A 180 -9.91 -2.47 17.31
C THR A 180 -9.31 -3.55 16.40
N TYR A 181 -7.99 -3.48 16.14
CA TYR A 181 -7.26 -4.54 15.41
C TYR A 181 -7.41 -5.92 16.08
N LYS A 182 -7.52 -5.96 17.41
CA LYS A 182 -7.74 -7.19 18.17
C LYS A 182 -9.08 -7.84 17.83
N ASP A 183 -10.13 -7.03 17.64
CA ASP A 183 -11.44 -7.53 17.26
C ASP A 183 -11.43 -8.14 15.86
N ILE A 184 -10.70 -7.54 14.92
CA ILE A 184 -10.51 -8.07 13.57
C ILE A 184 -9.76 -9.41 13.61
N MET A 185 -8.69 -9.50 14.39
CA MET A 185 -7.93 -10.75 14.50
C MET A 185 -8.72 -11.86 15.18
N ASN A 186 -9.50 -11.54 16.21
CA ASN A 186 -10.41 -12.49 16.84
C ASN A 186 -11.46 -12.97 15.82
N LEU A 187 -12.04 -12.07 15.03
CA LEU A 187 -13.02 -12.41 14.00
C LEU A 187 -12.41 -13.29 12.89
N ALA A 188 -11.22 -12.95 12.39
CA ALA A 188 -10.51 -13.74 11.40
C ALA A 188 -10.17 -15.14 11.92
N SER A 189 -9.80 -15.25 13.20
CA SER A 189 -9.56 -16.54 13.86
C SER A 189 -10.84 -17.34 14.10
N GLU A 190 -11.97 -16.70 14.42
CA GLU A 190 -13.27 -17.36 14.61
C GLU A 190 -13.84 -17.90 13.29
N VAL A 191 -13.66 -17.17 12.20
CA VAL A 191 -14.11 -17.57 10.85
C VAL A 191 -13.13 -18.56 10.20
N GLY A 192 -11.92 -18.69 10.73
CA GLY A 192 -10.86 -19.55 10.17
C GLY A 192 -10.29 -19.01 8.85
N ASP A 193 -10.48 -17.71 8.58
CA ASP A 193 -9.99 -17.03 7.38
C ASP A 193 -9.06 -15.86 7.78
N PRO A 194 -7.74 -16.09 7.80
CA PRO A 194 -6.77 -15.06 8.12
C PRO A 194 -6.69 -13.93 7.08
N SER A 195 -7.21 -14.14 5.86
CA SER A 195 -7.22 -13.12 4.81
C SER A 195 -8.16 -11.94 5.13
N LEU A 196 -9.12 -12.16 6.04
CA LEU A 196 -10.03 -11.14 6.54
C LEU A 196 -9.28 -9.96 7.15
N VAL A 197 -8.12 -10.18 7.79
CA VAL A 197 -7.33 -9.11 8.39
C VAL A 197 -6.95 -8.04 7.35
N TYR A 198 -6.54 -8.46 6.14
CA TYR A 198 -6.18 -7.55 5.05
C TYR A 198 -7.39 -6.85 4.43
N ARG A 199 -8.53 -7.55 4.33
CA ARG A 199 -9.79 -6.97 3.87
C ARG A 199 -10.27 -5.88 4.85
N PHE A 200 -10.23 -6.14 6.15
CA PHE A 200 -10.64 -5.16 7.16
C PHE A 200 -9.64 -4.01 7.35
N MET A 201 -8.34 -4.23 7.11
CA MET A 201 -7.32 -3.17 7.07
C MET A 201 -7.58 -2.12 5.99
N SER A 202 -8.05 -2.54 4.82
CA SER A 202 -8.45 -1.63 3.73
C SER A 202 -9.75 -0.86 4.03
N LEU A 203 -10.58 -1.36 4.94
CA LEU A 203 -11.88 -0.79 5.32
C LEU A 203 -11.77 0.28 6.42
N ALA A 204 -10.83 0.13 7.34
CA ALA A 204 -10.61 1.05 8.46
C ALA A 204 -10.04 2.41 8.04
N SER A 205 -9.51 2.49 6.81
CA SER A 205 -8.68 3.59 6.38
C SER A 205 -9.52 4.75 5.83
N ASN A 206 -9.86 5.72 6.70
CA ASN A 206 -10.76 6.83 6.39
C ASN A 206 -10.08 8.20 6.57
N ASN A 207 -8.97 8.44 5.88
CA ASN A 207 -8.33 9.77 5.83
C ASN A 207 -8.84 10.59 4.63
N ALA A 208 -9.13 11.88 4.86
CA ALA A 208 -9.63 12.81 3.85
C ALA A 208 -8.72 12.97 2.62
N ILE A 209 -7.44 12.63 2.75
CA ILE A 209 -6.50 12.62 1.63
C ILE A 209 -6.89 11.58 0.57
N TRP A 210 -7.47 10.44 0.96
CA TRP A 210 -7.90 9.39 0.04
C TRP A 210 -9.26 9.65 -0.60
N SER A 211 -10.06 10.54 0.00
CA SER A 211 -11.27 11.09 -0.64
C SER A 211 -10.98 12.31 -1.51
N SER A 212 -9.73 12.80 -1.55
CA SER A 212 -9.32 13.89 -2.45
C SER A 212 -9.38 13.45 -3.91
N ARG A 213 -9.64 14.38 -4.84
CA ARG A 213 -9.69 14.07 -6.28
C ARG A 213 -8.43 13.39 -6.81
N ALA A 214 -7.26 13.68 -6.22
CA ALA A 214 -5.98 13.10 -6.62
C ALA A 214 -5.80 11.63 -6.21
N ALA A 215 -6.53 11.16 -5.19
CA ALA A 215 -6.42 9.80 -4.67
C ALA A 215 -7.72 9.00 -4.86
N PHE A 216 -8.89 9.63 -4.78
CA PHE A 216 -10.21 8.99 -4.80
C PHE A 216 -10.48 8.22 -6.10
N GLY A 217 -10.22 8.82 -7.27
CA GLY A 217 -10.40 8.11 -8.55
C GLY A 217 -9.42 6.95 -8.77
N ARG A 218 -8.41 6.81 -7.91
CA ARG A 218 -7.28 5.88 -8.08
C ARG A 218 -7.23 4.80 -6.98
N PHE A 219 -7.67 5.15 -5.78
CA PHE A 219 -7.58 4.34 -4.56
C PHE A 219 -8.88 4.39 -3.73
N GLY A 220 -9.92 5.07 -4.20
CA GLY A 220 -11.20 5.21 -3.49
C GLY A 220 -12.11 4.01 -3.72
N LEU A 221 -12.35 3.24 -2.65
CA LEU A 221 -13.39 2.21 -2.41
C LEU A 221 -13.73 1.17 -3.51
N SER A 222 -13.07 1.18 -4.67
CA SER A 222 -13.32 0.22 -5.75
C SER A 222 -12.60 -1.10 -5.42
N ASN A 223 -13.27 -1.93 -4.62
CA ASN A 223 -13.24 -3.41 -4.60
C ASN A 223 -13.76 -4.00 -3.28
N VAL A 224 -14.18 -3.18 -2.31
CA VAL A 224 -14.70 -3.72 -1.04
C VAL A 224 -16.10 -4.33 -1.18
N LEU A 225 -16.76 -4.21 -2.34
CA LEU A 225 -18.10 -4.75 -2.60
C LEU A 225 -18.21 -5.52 -3.93
N SER A 226 -17.08 -5.98 -4.50
CA SER A 226 -17.12 -6.79 -5.71
C SER A 226 -16.75 -8.24 -5.39
N ASP A 227 -17.81 -9.01 -5.12
CA ASP A 227 -17.97 -10.45 -4.87
C ASP A 227 -17.17 -11.13 -3.74
#